data_AF-A0A6I3LLW9-F1
#
_entry.id   AF-A0A6I3LLW9-F1
#
_cell.length_a   1.000
_cell.length_b   1.000
_cell.length_c   1.000
_cell.angle_alpha   90.00
_cell.angle_beta   90.00
_cell.angle_gamma   90.00
#
_symmetry.space_group_name_H-M   'P 1'
#
loop_
_entity.id
_entity.type
_entity.pdbx_description
1 polymer ?
#
loop_
_entity_poly.entity_id
_entity_poly.type
_entity_poly.pdbx_seq_one_letter_code
_entity_poly.pdbx_strand_id
1 'polypeptide(L)'
;MKKRLLSVALLMTGSFCAYSQVGVGTVKPNKSAELTVESSNRGVLIPRLGLTGYQDRTTIINFPTNGINSLLVFNTASVKASGKEKGLTPGFYYWFIDQWVRLTNEGDIPEIVVNNFQEIVNKDGDKVENIIKNIINNTEGNVVYEGDKLYYIDSDGKKVEIKDKLTTITYDKETGDYIYYNEGAVDRNGNIIGKGIRIEVKQAVINKFGDIINNKSVQDHITNFLDGTYVGGNVYYDGDKLTYITKDGETKEVSIKDVVTANESKTVIITFNKKQYYVSEEYLVENKGVVPTTVDASNLPKGIYAIDVVGGVVNNFEEIVNKGPITVDGRTFKTVNDYITYLTESKGGFTKIVYDQSTGDVIFQEWDETTNSWVNVDNSKFSTIVKANETLTTLLDKGDGTFTYTDENGKTVSFDSNNTVVEIKDGVYTFKDGKGEVITTIDTNAKAIGYDNSKSGIDAKNVQDALDKLADNLGKGAGVKLQDKGDGKVTLVADNGDELGSIDKSKLTEDALNKGLF
;
A
#
# COMPACT_ATOMS: atom_id res chain seq x y z
N MET A 1 -82.41 125.99 122.58
CA MET A 1 -83.17 126.50 121.41
C MET A 1 -82.85 125.62 120.19
N LYS A 2 -83.81 125.42 119.28
CA LYS A 2 -83.88 124.35 118.27
C LYS A 2 -83.01 124.59 117.01
N LYS A 3 -82.70 123.48 116.32
CA LYS A 3 -81.89 123.27 115.09
C LYS A 3 -82.26 124.13 113.86
N ARG A 4 -81.26 124.45 113.01
CA ARG A 4 -81.21 124.15 111.54
C ARG A 4 -79.80 124.41 110.95
N LEU A 5 -79.39 123.46 110.10
CA LEU A 5 -78.12 123.23 109.41
C LEU A 5 -78.20 123.71 107.94
N LEU A 6 -77.03 123.72 107.26
CA LEU A 6 -76.79 123.70 105.78
C LEU A 6 -76.96 125.06 105.06
N SER A 7 -76.09 125.56 104.15
CA SER A 7 -75.04 124.96 103.30
C SER A 7 -74.20 126.08 102.65
N VAL A 8 -72.85 126.09 102.72
CA VAL A 8 -71.91 126.52 101.63
C VAL A 8 -70.51 125.90 101.85
N ALA A 9 -70.43 124.69 102.41
CA ALA A 9 -69.15 123.99 102.66
C ALA A 9 -68.77 122.99 101.55
N LEU A 10 -69.34 123.12 100.32
CA LEU A 10 -69.31 122.03 99.34
C LEU A 10 -68.95 122.46 97.90
N LEU A 11 -68.00 123.36 97.67
CA LEU A 11 -67.67 123.68 96.27
C LEU A 11 -66.22 123.94 95.87
N MET A 12 -65.22 123.87 96.76
CA MET A 12 -63.87 124.31 96.36
C MET A 12 -62.70 123.42 96.82
N THR A 13 -62.93 122.16 97.19
CA THR A 13 -61.82 121.22 97.46
C THR A 13 -62.19 119.79 97.02
N GLY A 14 -61.59 119.30 95.94
CA GLY A 14 -61.73 117.89 95.53
C GLY A 14 -61.26 117.59 94.12
N SER A 15 -59.96 117.69 93.86
CA SER A 15 -59.32 117.09 92.68
C SER A 15 -59.45 115.57 92.74
N PHE A 16 -60.36 114.99 91.96
CA PHE A 16 -60.34 113.55 91.68
C PHE A 16 -59.57 113.30 90.39
N CYS A 17 -58.35 112.78 90.50
CA CYS A 17 -57.67 112.13 89.39
C CYS A 17 -58.27 110.74 89.19
N ALA A 18 -58.98 110.50 88.10
CA ALA A 18 -59.38 109.17 87.67
C ALA A 18 -58.31 108.61 86.72
N TYR A 19 -57.64 107.51 87.10
CA TYR A 19 -56.84 106.71 86.18
C TYR A 19 -57.80 105.93 85.27
N SER A 20 -57.82 106.27 83.98
CA SER A 20 -58.64 105.56 82.99
C SER A 20 -57.76 104.59 82.20
N GLN A 21 -58.17 103.32 82.15
CA GLN A 21 -57.71 102.34 81.16
C GLN A 21 -57.78 102.91 79.74
N VAL A 22 -56.76 102.62 78.93
CA VAL A 22 -56.65 103.19 77.59
C VAL A 22 -57.30 102.24 76.58
N GLY A 23 -58.43 102.65 76.02
CA GLY A 23 -59.04 102.02 74.86
C GLY A 23 -58.66 102.78 73.60
N VAL A 24 -58.08 102.10 72.60
CA VAL A 24 -57.85 102.65 71.27
C VAL A 24 -58.79 101.94 70.30
N GLY A 25 -59.74 102.69 69.73
CA GLY A 25 -60.76 102.14 68.83
C GLY A 25 -61.96 101.48 69.53
N THR A 26 -61.98 101.42 70.87
CA THR A 26 -63.10 100.92 71.66
C THR A 26 -63.40 101.82 72.85
N VAL A 27 -64.70 102.01 73.15
CA VAL A 27 -65.17 102.74 74.35
C VAL A 27 -65.33 101.81 75.56
N LYS A 28 -65.14 100.50 75.37
CA LYS A 28 -65.21 99.48 76.43
C LYS A 28 -63.92 98.65 76.42
N PRO A 29 -62.77 99.22 76.79
CA PRO A 29 -61.54 98.45 76.94
C PRO A 29 -61.74 97.26 77.88
N ASN A 30 -61.03 96.18 77.61
CA ASN A 30 -61.07 94.96 78.41
C ASN A 30 -60.50 95.26 79.80
N LYS A 31 -61.26 94.90 80.85
CA LYS A 31 -60.91 95.20 82.25
C LYS A 31 -59.60 94.56 82.72
N SER A 32 -59.12 93.53 82.03
CA SER A 32 -57.84 92.86 82.32
C SER A 32 -56.67 93.44 81.53
N ALA A 33 -56.89 94.47 80.70
CA ALA A 33 -55.86 95.07 79.86
C ALA A 33 -55.69 96.56 80.18
N GLU A 34 -54.47 96.96 80.51
CA GLU A 34 -54.11 98.36 80.68
C GLU A 34 -54.26 99.15 79.35
N LEU A 35 -54.03 98.46 78.22
CA LEU A 35 -54.25 98.95 76.86
C LEU A 35 -55.08 97.93 76.06
N THR A 36 -56.26 98.35 75.61
CA THR A 36 -57.07 97.57 74.65
C THR A 36 -57.03 98.27 73.30
N VAL A 37 -56.60 97.55 72.26
CA VAL A 37 -56.69 98.04 70.87
C VAL A 37 -57.66 97.17 70.09
N GLU A 38 -58.73 97.76 69.59
CA GLU A 38 -59.78 97.06 68.85
C GLU A 38 -60.04 97.75 67.51
N SER A 39 -60.03 96.97 66.43
CA SER A 39 -60.39 97.43 65.09
C SER A 39 -60.80 96.24 64.23
N SER A 40 -61.79 96.42 63.36
CA SER A 40 -62.23 95.38 62.41
C SER A 40 -61.38 95.31 61.15
N ASN A 41 -60.58 96.34 60.86
CA ASN A 41 -59.85 96.46 59.59
C ASN A 41 -58.48 97.15 59.69
N ARG A 42 -57.99 97.45 60.90
CA ARG A 42 -56.65 98.00 61.13
C ARG A 42 -55.89 97.14 62.12
N GLY A 43 -54.60 96.94 61.89
CA GLY A 43 -53.69 96.25 62.81
C GLY A 43 -52.97 97.21 63.76
N VAL A 44 -52.21 96.64 64.68
CA VAL A 44 -51.26 97.38 65.53
C VAL A 44 -49.87 97.29 64.90
N LEU A 45 -49.27 98.45 64.61
CA LEU A 45 -47.89 98.49 64.17
C LEU A 45 -46.97 98.51 65.41
N ILE A 46 -46.42 97.35 65.75
CA ILE A 46 -45.36 97.25 66.77
C ILE A 46 -44.10 97.93 66.23
N PRO A 47 -43.31 98.62 67.08
CA PRO A 47 -42.07 99.26 66.67
C PRO A 47 -41.17 98.31 65.86
N ARG A 48 -40.84 98.74 64.65
CA ARG A 48 -40.00 98.00 63.70
C ARG A 48 -38.56 98.48 63.82
N LEU A 49 -37.70 97.66 64.38
CA LEU A 49 -36.31 98.02 64.69
C LEU A 49 -35.36 97.02 64.06
N GLY A 50 -34.24 97.49 63.51
CA GLY A 50 -33.18 96.60 63.03
C GLY A 50 -32.25 96.26 64.18
N LEU A 51 -32.50 95.15 64.88
CA LEU A 51 -31.64 94.72 65.97
C LEU A 51 -30.28 94.25 65.45
N THR A 52 -29.23 94.63 66.16
CA THR A 52 -27.83 94.34 65.79
C THR A 52 -27.32 93.00 66.34
N GLY A 53 -28.02 92.41 67.29
CA GLY A 53 -27.71 91.11 67.89
C GLY A 53 -28.71 90.70 68.98
N TYR A 54 -28.64 89.46 69.42
CA TYR A 54 -29.58 88.92 70.42
C TYR A 54 -29.48 89.61 71.79
N GLN A 55 -28.40 90.34 72.10
CA GLN A 55 -28.30 91.15 73.33
C GLN A 55 -28.36 92.67 73.06
N ASP A 56 -28.84 93.09 71.89
CA ASP A 56 -28.89 94.50 71.53
C ASP A 56 -29.70 95.35 72.53
N ARG A 57 -29.03 96.32 73.15
CA ARG A 57 -29.63 97.32 74.05
C ARG A 57 -29.51 98.75 73.54
N THR A 58 -28.83 98.95 72.41
CA THR A 58 -28.45 100.28 71.92
C THR A 58 -29.41 100.79 70.86
N THR A 59 -30.05 99.89 70.11
CA THR A 59 -31.06 100.26 69.10
C THR A 59 -32.30 100.91 69.71
N ILE A 60 -32.56 100.67 71.00
CA ILE A 60 -33.68 101.26 71.74
C ILE A 60 -33.17 102.39 72.63
N ILE A 61 -33.67 103.60 72.39
CA ILE A 61 -33.31 104.79 73.17
C ILE A 61 -33.77 104.62 74.63
N ASN A 62 -32.90 104.95 75.58
CA ASN A 62 -33.13 104.81 77.02
C ASN A 62 -33.48 103.37 77.44
N PHE A 63 -32.85 102.36 76.84
CA PHE A 63 -33.04 100.97 77.24
C PHE A 63 -32.69 100.78 78.74
N PRO A 64 -33.56 100.13 79.54
CA PRO A 64 -33.32 99.99 80.98
C PRO A 64 -32.06 99.18 81.30
N THR A 65 -31.35 99.53 82.37
CA THR A 65 -30.09 98.86 82.79
C THR A 65 -30.27 97.34 82.99
N ASN A 66 -31.46 96.90 83.43
CA ASN A 66 -31.78 95.47 83.64
C ASN A 66 -32.66 94.88 82.52
N GLY A 67 -32.84 95.63 81.42
CA GLY A 67 -33.88 95.38 80.43
C GLY A 67 -35.28 95.40 81.03
N ILE A 68 -36.28 95.17 80.19
CA ILE A 68 -37.66 95.00 80.64
C ILE A 68 -38.24 93.79 79.91
N ASN A 69 -38.51 92.73 80.67
CA ASN A 69 -39.08 91.51 80.10
C ASN A 69 -40.42 91.83 79.45
N SER A 70 -40.73 91.13 78.36
CA SER A 70 -41.92 91.35 77.54
C SER A 70 -41.91 92.64 76.70
N LEU A 71 -40.79 93.35 76.59
CA LEU A 71 -40.67 94.41 75.59
C LEU A 71 -40.74 93.81 74.20
N LEU A 72 -41.77 94.15 73.42
CA LEU A 72 -42.06 93.56 72.11
C LEU A 72 -41.63 94.50 70.99
N VAL A 73 -40.86 93.97 70.03
CA VAL A 73 -40.45 94.66 68.81
C VAL A 73 -40.61 93.74 67.61
N PHE A 74 -40.78 94.34 66.44
CA PHE A 74 -40.62 93.61 65.19
C PHE A 74 -39.20 93.86 64.67
N ASN A 75 -38.36 92.83 64.70
CA ASN A 75 -37.02 92.90 64.15
C ASN A 75 -37.06 92.90 62.61
N THR A 76 -36.36 93.84 61.99
CA THR A 76 -36.24 93.93 60.52
C THR A 76 -34.88 93.47 59.98
N ALA A 77 -33.88 93.28 60.85
CA ALA A 77 -32.53 92.93 60.45
C ALA A 77 -32.31 91.40 60.42
N SER A 78 -31.37 90.96 59.59
CA SER A 78 -30.83 89.60 59.64
C SER A 78 -29.40 89.67 60.15
N VAL A 79 -29.10 88.96 61.23
CA VAL A 79 -27.76 88.87 61.82
C VAL A 79 -27.37 87.40 61.83
N LYS A 80 -26.28 87.05 61.17
CA LYS A 80 -25.81 85.65 61.13
C LYS A 80 -25.41 85.20 62.53
N ALA A 81 -25.69 83.94 62.84
CA ALA A 81 -25.17 83.29 64.03
C ALA A 81 -23.63 83.32 64.01
N SER A 82 -23.01 83.59 65.15
CA SER A 82 -21.56 83.58 65.33
C SER A 82 -21.21 82.74 66.55
N GLY A 83 -20.46 81.66 66.36
CA GLY A 83 -20.11 80.72 67.43
C GLY A 83 -21.34 80.08 68.08
N LYS A 84 -21.48 80.20 69.41
CA LYS A 84 -22.61 79.65 70.18
C LYS A 84 -23.83 80.58 70.22
N GLU A 85 -23.77 81.73 69.56
CA GLU A 85 -24.81 82.75 69.60
C GLU A 85 -25.88 82.52 68.54
N LYS A 86 -27.15 82.65 68.94
CA LYS A 86 -28.28 82.52 68.00
C LYS A 86 -28.31 83.73 67.07
N GLY A 87 -28.40 83.48 65.77
CA GLY A 87 -28.62 84.51 64.78
C GLY A 87 -29.99 85.19 64.94
N LEU A 88 -30.13 86.38 64.37
CA LEU A 88 -31.41 87.07 64.26
C LEU A 88 -31.94 86.94 62.84
N THR A 89 -33.24 86.72 62.73
CA THR A 89 -33.98 86.80 61.47
C THR A 89 -35.13 87.80 61.63
N PRO A 90 -35.72 88.30 60.53
CA PRO A 90 -36.88 89.16 60.63
C PRO A 90 -38.05 88.44 61.32
N GLY A 91 -38.77 89.15 62.22
CA GLY A 91 -39.89 88.59 62.97
C GLY A 91 -40.16 89.32 64.29
N PHE A 92 -41.12 88.80 65.06
CA PHE A 92 -41.42 89.35 66.38
C PHE A 92 -40.44 88.81 67.43
N TYR A 93 -39.88 89.74 68.21
CA TYR A 93 -38.97 89.44 69.30
C TYR A 93 -39.45 90.11 70.58
N TYR A 94 -39.32 89.40 71.69
CA TYR A 94 -39.50 89.97 73.01
C TYR A 94 -38.23 89.85 73.83
N TRP A 95 -37.98 90.85 74.68
CA TRP A 95 -36.88 90.76 75.63
C TRP A 95 -37.22 89.78 76.74
N PHE A 96 -36.31 88.85 77.03
CA PHE A 96 -36.43 87.90 78.12
C PHE A 96 -35.06 87.48 78.62
N ILE A 97 -34.75 87.82 79.88
CA ILE A 97 -33.50 87.44 80.58
C ILE A 97 -32.26 87.71 79.71
N ASP A 98 -31.90 88.99 79.61
CA ASP A 98 -30.70 89.49 78.94
C ASP A 98 -30.56 89.21 77.44
N GLN A 99 -31.64 88.79 76.77
CA GLN A 99 -31.63 88.55 75.33
C GLN A 99 -33.00 88.77 74.65
N TRP A 100 -32.95 88.98 73.34
CA TRP A 100 -34.08 88.97 72.42
C TRP A 100 -34.44 87.55 72.04
N VAL A 101 -35.64 87.14 72.40
CA VAL A 101 -36.20 85.83 72.07
C VAL A 101 -37.22 85.98 70.95
N ARG A 102 -37.03 85.20 69.88
CA ARG A 102 -37.95 85.17 68.74
C ARG A 102 -39.23 84.42 69.14
N LEU A 103 -40.38 84.93 68.74
CA LEU A 103 -41.62 84.15 68.73
C LEU A 103 -41.59 83.21 67.52
N THR A 104 -41.45 81.92 67.77
CA THR A 104 -41.35 80.88 66.73
C THR A 104 -42.71 80.56 66.10
N ASN A 105 -42.73 80.23 64.81
CA ASN A 105 -43.89 79.70 64.10
C ASN A 105 -43.68 78.22 63.70
N GLU A 106 -44.72 77.56 63.19
CA GLU A 106 -44.65 76.15 62.76
C GLU A 106 -43.57 75.88 61.71
N GLY A 107 -43.30 76.86 60.83
CA GLY A 107 -42.25 76.77 59.81
C GLY A 107 -40.83 76.70 60.37
N ASP A 108 -40.61 77.10 61.62
CA ASP A 108 -39.29 77.06 62.27
C ASP A 108 -38.98 75.68 62.89
N ILE A 109 -39.97 74.80 63.04
CA ILE A 109 -39.83 73.50 63.74
C ILE A 109 -38.82 72.56 63.06
N PRO A 110 -38.81 72.36 61.73
CA PRO A 110 -37.88 71.42 61.08
C PRO A 110 -36.41 71.76 61.35
N GLU A 111 -36.05 73.05 61.28
CA GLU A 111 -34.69 73.52 61.54
C GLU A 111 -34.31 73.33 63.02
N ILE A 112 -35.26 73.52 63.94
CA ILE A 112 -35.06 73.24 65.37
C ILE A 112 -34.80 71.76 65.62
N VAL A 113 -35.53 70.84 64.96
CA VAL A 113 -35.32 69.39 65.11
C VAL A 113 -33.94 68.97 64.59
N VAL A 114 -33.53 69.48 63.42
CA VAL A 114 -32.20 69.19 62.86
C VAL A 114 -31.10 69.68 63.80
N ASN A 115 -31.19 70.92 64.26
CA ASN A 115 -30.14 71.53 65.09
C ASN A 115 -30.00 70.91 66.48
N ASN A 116 -31.07 70.28 67.01
CA ASN A 116 -31.08 69.69 68.34
C ASN A 116 -31.27 68.16 68.33
N PHE A 117 -31.05 67.49 67.19
CA PHE A 117 -31.34 66.06 67.03
C PHE A 117 -30.65 65.19 68.10
N GLN A 118 -29.38 65.48 68.41
CA GLN A 118 -28.63 64.74 69.42
C GLN A 118 -29.23 64.90 70.82
N GLU A 119 -29.67 66.11 71.18
CA GLU A 119 -30.38 66.33 72.45
C GLU A 119 -31.72 65.61 72.46
N ILE A 120 -32.46 65.62 71.35
CA ILE A 120 -33.75 64.95 71.21
C ILE A 120 -33.62 63.43 71.37
N VAL A 121 -32.61 62.82 70.76
CA VAL A 121 -32.35 61.37 70.86
C VAL A 121 -32.02 60.97 72.30
N ASN A 122 -31.25 61.80 73.00
CA ASN A 122 -30.80 61.54 74.38
C ASN A 122 -31.77 62.05 75.46
N LYS A 123 -32.93 62.61 75.08
CA LYS A 123 -33.88 63.19 76.02
C LYS A 123 -34.76 62.11 76.65
N ASP A 124 -35.03 62.28 77.94
CA ASP A 124 -36.11 61.59 78.64
C ASP A 124 -35.92 60.05 78.76
N GLY A 125 -34.75 59.62 79.25
CA GLY A 125 -34.47 58.21 79.58
C GLY A 125 -34.37 57.31 78.35
N ASP A 126 -33.68 57.80 77.31
CA ASP A 126 -33.37 57.08 76.07
C ASP A 126 -34.61 56.59 75.31
N LYS A 127 -35.79 57.19 75.50
CA LYS A 127 -37.03 56.75 74.81
C LYS A 127 -36.87 56.74 73.29
N VAL A 128 -36.35 57.82 72.71
CA VAL A 128 -36.14 57.94 71.27
C VAL A 128 -35.06 56.97 70.80
N GLU A 129 -33.94 56.88 71.53
CA GLU A 129 -32.88 55.90 71.25
C GLU A 129 -33.40 54.45 71.31
N ASN A 130 -34.22 54.10 72.30
CA ASN A 130 -34.82 52.78 72.46
C ASN A 130 -35.81 52.46 71.35
N ILE A 131 -36.60 53.43 70.90
CA ILE A 131 -37.46 53.27 69.71
C ILE A 131 -36.60 52.96 68.48
N ILE A 132 -35.52 53.72 68.27
CA ILE A 132 -34.60 53.51 67.15
C ILE A 132 -33.94 52.13 67.24
N LYS A 133 -33.42 51.73 68.41
CA LYS A 133 -32.85 50.40 68.65
C LYS A 133 -33.87 49.28 68.40
N ASN A 134 -35.12 49.48 68.84
CA ASN A 134 -36.20 48.52 68.62
C ASN A 134 -36.50 48.34 67.12
N ILE A 135 -36.57 49.43 66.36
CA ILE A 135 -36.73 49.38 64.90
C ILE A 135 -35.56 48.64 64.26
N ILE A 136 -34.33 48.98 64.61
CA ILE A 136 -33.13 48.34 64.04
C ILE A 136 -33.14 46.83 64.32
N ASN A 137 -33.50 46.43 65.54
CA ASN A 137 -33.42 45.03 65.99
C ASN A 137 -34.60 44.14 65.56
N ASN A 138 -35.71 44.70 65.06
CA ASN A 138 -36.93 43.93 64.75
C ASN A 138 -37.45 44.14 63.32
N THR A 139 -36.77 44.93 62.49
CA THR A 139 -37.17 45.10 61.07
C THR A 139 -36.54 43.99 60.24
N GLU A 140 -37.36 43.29 59.45
CA GLU A 140 -36.94 42.26 58.50
C GLU A 140 -35.78 42.73 57.62
N GLY A 141 -34.79 41.86 57.40
CA GLY A 141 -33.63 42.10 56.55
C GLY A 141 -32.51 42.89 57.22
N ASN A 142 -32.75 43.54 58.36
CA ASN A 142 -31.68 44.18 59.11
C ASN A 142 -30.70 43.15 59.65
N VAL A 143 -29.41 43.51 59.65
CA VAL A 143 -28.34 42.70 60.22
C VAL A 143 -27.95 43.28 61.58
N VAL A 144 -28.00 42.43 62.60
CA VAL A 144 -27.62 42.77 63.98
C VAL A 144 -26.35 42.00 64.33
N TYR A 145 -25.39 42.72 64.90
CA TYR A 145 -24.17 42.14 65.45
C TYR A 145 -24.32 41.93 66.96
N GLU A 146 -24.18 40.67 67.42
CA GLU A 146 -24.22 40.33 68.85
C GLU A 146 -23.06 39.41 69.22
N GLY A 147 -22.16 39.90 70.07
CA GLY A 147 -20.98 39.15 70.48
C GLY A 147 -19.99 38.96 69.33
N ASP A 148 -19.89 37.73 68.83
CA ASP A 148 -19.06 37.29 67.70
C ASP A 148 -19.90 36.82 66.49
N LYS A 149 -21.22 37.03 66.54
CA LYS A 149 -22.17 36.52 65.54
C LYS A 149 -22.92 37.63 64.85
N LEU A 150 -23.28 37.38 63.60
CA LEU A 150 -24.18 38.21 62.82
C LEU A 150 -25.52 37.49 62.70
N TYR A 151 -26.61 38.22 62.87
CA TYR A 151 -27.96 37.73 62.70
C TYR A 151 -28.69 38.62 61.71
N TYR A 152 -29.51 38.04 60.84
CA TYR A 152 -30.53 38.81 60.15
C TYR A 152 -31.89 38.61 60.82
N ILE A 153 -32.77 39.59 60.69
CA ILE A 153 -34.17 39.45 61.12
C ILE A 153 -34.96 38.86 59.96
N ASP A 154 -35.59 37.70 60.18
CA ASP A 154 -36.46 37.07 59.18
C ASP A 154 -37.84 37.76 59.07
N SER A 155 -38.68 37.26 58.17
CA SER A 155 -40.04 37.77 57.94
C SER A 155 -40.97 37.66 59.15
N ASP A 156 -40.63 36.80 60.12
CA ASP A 156 -41.37 36.61 61.35
C ASP A 156 -40.82 37.47 62.51
N GLY A 157 -39.84 38.33 62.23
CA GLY A 157 -39.19 39.18 63.22
C GLY A 157 -38.18 38.44 64.10
N LYS A 158 -37.77 37.22 63.73
CA LYS A 158 -36.86 36.39 64.52
C LYS A 158 -35.42 36.53 64.02
N LYS A 159 -34.48 36.51 64.96
CA LYS A 159 -33.05 36.48 64.67
C LYS A 159 -32.63 35.12 64.10
N VAL A 160 -32.04 35.13 62.92
CA VAL A 160 -31.43 33.96 62.27
C VAL A 160 -29.93 34.20 62.12
N GLU A 161 -29.12 33.30 62.67
CA GLU A 161 -27.66 33.40 62.61
C GLU A 161 -27.16 33.25 61.17
N ILE A 162 -26.30 34.18 60.75
CA ILE A 162 -25.56 34.13 59.50
C ILE A 162 -24.31 33.27 59.74
N LYS A 163 -24.31 32.04 59.25
CA LYS A 163 -23.16 31.12 59.32
C LYS A 163 -22.22 31.35 58.14
N ASP A 164 -20.97 31.71 58.43
CA ASP A 164 -19.90 31.70 57.41
C ASP A 164 -19.51 30.25 57.09
N LYS A 165 -19.44 29.91 55.80
CA LYS A 165 -18.95 28.60 55.35
C LYS A 165 -17.43 28.61 55.31
N LEU A 166 -16.79 28.36 56.45
CA LEU A 166 -15.33 28.23 56.51
C LEU A 166 -14.93 26.75 56.43
N THR A 167 -14.05 26.41 55.49
CA THR A 167 -13.47 25.07 55.37
C THR A 167 -11.96 25.17 55.43
N THR A 168 -11.27 24.17 55.98
CA THR A 168 -9.80 24.15 56.00
C THR A 168 -9.24 22.78 55.68
N ILE A 169 -8.00 22.73 55.21
CA ILE A 169 -7.25 21.50 54.98
C ILE A 169 -5.93 21.60 55.74
N THR A 170 -5.61 20.58 56.53
CA THR A 170 -4.34 20.50 57.25
C THR A 170 -3.49 19.33 56.77
N TYR A 171 -2.17 19.51 56.74
CA TYR A 171 -1.22 18.44 56.44
C TYR A 171 -0.79 17.72 57.72
N ASP A 172 -0.96 16.41 57.74
CA ASP A 172 -0.51 15.52 58.81
C ASP A 172 0.91 15.03 58.49
N LYS A 173 1.92 15.57 59.18
CA LYS A 173 3.34 15.28 58.90
C LYS A 173 3.74 13.84 59.24
N GLU A 174 3.07 13.20 60.19
CA GLU A 174 3.42 11.85 60.63
C GLU A 174 2.99 10.81 59.58
N THR A 175 1.76 10.94 59.09
CA THR A 175 1.19 10.03 58.09
C THR A 175 1.54 10.47 56.66
N GLY A 176 1.74 11.76 56.43
CA GLY A 176 1.89 12.38 55.11
C GLY A 176 0.56 12.57 54.38
N ASP A 177 -0.56 12.49 55.09
CA ASP A 177 -1.90 12.65 54.56
C ASP A 177 -2.43 14.08 54.75
N TYR A 178 -3.55 14.39 54.10
CA TYR A 178 -4.28 15.63 54.34
C TYR A 178 -5.58 15.33 55.09
N ILE A 179 -6.01 16.26 55.95
CA ILE A 179 -7.28 16.18 56.66
C ILE A 179 -8.12 17.39 56.27
N TYR A 180 -9.28 17.14 55.66
CA TYR A 180 -10.25 18.15 55.28
C TYR A 180 -11.28 18.36 56.40
N TYR A 181 -11.53 19.61 56.77
CA TYR A 181 -12.55 20.01 57.74
C TYR A 181 -13.61 20.85 57.04
N ASN A 182 -14.85 20.40 57.12
CA ASN A 182 -16.00 21.08 56.54
C ASN A 182 -16.50 22.22 57.43
N GLU A 183 -17.54 22.92 56.97
CA GLU A 183 -18.14 24.07 57.66
C GLU A 183 -18.75 23.75 59.04
N GLY A 184 -18.93 22.48 59.38
CA GLY A 184 -19.36 22.05 60.71
C GLY A 184 -18.20 21.77 61.67
N ALA A 185 -16.97 21.71 61.16
CA ALA A 185 -15.77 21.32 61.90
C ALA A 185 -14.75 22.47 62.08
N VAL A 186 -15.05 23.67 61.57
CA VAL A 186 -14.20 24.87 61.65
C VAL A 186 -15.03 26.04 62.19
N ASP A 187 -14.51 26.76 63.17
CA ASP A 187 -15.13 27.99 63.68
C ASP A 187 -14.79 29.22 62.80
N ARG A 188 -15.39 30.38 63.08
CA ARG A 188 -15.14 31.63 62.30
C ARG A 188 -13.70 32.14 62.40
N ASN A 189 -12.95 31.70 63.40
CA ASN A 189 -11.55 32.07 63.63
C ASN A 189 -10.58 31.11 62.92
N GLY A 190 -11.10 30.08 62.24
CA GLY A 190 -10.30 29.06 61.56
C GLY A 190 -9.82 27.93 62.47
N ASN A 191 -10.28 27.88 63.72
CA ASN A 191 -9.92 26.79 64.62
C ASN A 191 -10.75 25.54 64.33
N ILE A 192 -10.10 24.40 64.45
CA ILE A 192 -10.73 23.09 64.25
C ILE A 192 -11.49 22.71 65.53
N ILE A 193 -12.80 22.52 65.40
CA ILE A 193 -13.71 22.19 66.51
C ILE A 193 -14.43 20.85 66.32
N GLY A 194 -14.27 20.20 65.16
CA GLY A 194 -14.92 18.95 64.80
C GLY A 194 -13.97 17.94 64.15
N LYS A 195 -14.52 16.77 63.80
CA LYS A 195 -13.76 15.71 63.09
C LYS A 195 -13.62 16.06 61.61
N GLY A 196 -12.41 15.92 61.08
CA GLY A 196 -12.12 16.03 59.65
C GLY A 196 -12.16 14.67 58.93
N ILE A 197 -12.13 14.73 57.60
CA ILE A 197 -12.05 13.57 56.70
C ILE A 197 -10.60 13.41 56.24
N ARG A 198 -10.01 12.22 56.45
CA ARG A 198 -8.64 11.93 56.02
C ARG A 198 -8.58 11.59 54.54
N ILE A 199 -7.59 12.17 53.85
CA ILE A 199 -7.27 11.98 52.45
C ILE A 199 -5.91 11.28 52.39
N GLU A 200 -5.95 9.96 52.19
CA GLU A 200 -4.76 9.09 52.21
C GLU A 200 -3.98 9.15 50.89
N VAL A 201 -3.20 10.22 50.70
CA VAL A 201 -2.51 10.47 49.42
C VAL A 201 -1.52 9.36 49.10
N LYS A 202 -0.75 8.88 50.09
CA LYS A 202 0.23 7.81 49.88
C LYS A 202 -0.44 6.51 49.45
N GLN A 203 -1.50 6.10 50.14
CA GLN A 203 -2.22 4.88 49.81
C GLN A 203 -2.90 5.00 48.44
N ALA A 204 -3.45 6.18 48.11
CA ALA A 204 -4.01 6.44 46.79
C ALA A 204 -2.95 6.30 45.69
N VAL A 205 -1.75 6.86 45.87
CA VAL A 205 -0.64 6.72 44.93
C VAL A 205 -0.21 5.25 44.79
N ILE A 206 -0.10 4.50 45.89
CA ILE A 206 0.25 3.07 45.85
C ILE A 206 -0.81 2.28 45.06
N ASN A 207 -2.08 2.47 45.39
CA ASN A 207 -3.19 1.76 44.75
C ASN A 207 -3.34 2.11 43.26
N LYS A 208 -2.95 3.33 42.89
CA LYS A 208 -3.00 3.86 41.52
C LYS A 208 -1.65 3.83 40.82
N PHE A 209 -0.63 3.20 41.40
CA PHE A 209 0.72 3.25 40.84
C PHE A 209 0.78 2.70 39.42
N GLY A 210 0.03 1.62 39.14
CA GLY A 210 -0.12 1.09 37.78
C GLY A 210 -0.72 2.09 36.80
N ASP A 211 -1.79 2.80 37.18
CA ASP A 211 -2.41 3.83 36.36
C ASP A 211 -1.46 5.03 36.14
N ILE A 212 -0.71 5.39 37.18
CA ILE A 212 0.26 6.51 37.17
C ILE A 212 1.43 6.18 36.24
N ILE A 213 2.06 5.01 36.39
CA ILE A 213 3.25 4.63 35.60
C ILE A 213 2.93 4.29 34.15
N ASN A 214 1.66 3.98 33.84
CA ASN A 214 1.18 3.78 32.48
C ASN A 214 0.68 5.07 31.82
N ASN A 215 0.63 6.19 32.54
CA ASN A 215 0.28 7.48 31.96
C ASN A 215 1.41 7.97 31.05
N LYS A 216 1.09 8.28 29.79
CA LYS A 216 2.04 8.77 28.77
C LYS A 216 2.88 9.95 29.27
N SER A 217 2.26 10.97 29.87
CA SER A 217 2.97 12.15 30.34
C SER A 217 3.93 11.87 31.50
N VAL A 218 3.60 10.89 32.36
CA VAL A 218 4.47 10.45 33.46
C VAL A 218 5.64 9.66 32.90
N GLN A 219 5.39 8.75 31.95
CA GLN A 219 6.45 8.03 31.23
C GLN A 219 7.39 9.01 30.53
N ASP A 220 6.86 9.99 29.80
CA ASP A 220 7.65 11.01 29.13
C ASP A 220 8.50 11.82 30.13
N HIS A 221 7.94 12.18 31.30
CA HIS A 221 8.72 12.86 32.36
C HIS A 221 9.83 11.98 32.94
N ILE A 222 9.54 10.71 33.23
CA ILE A 222 10.53 9.77 33.74
C ILE A 222 11.63 9.55 32.69
N THR A 223 11.24 9.34 31.44
CA THR A 223 12.16 9.18 30.31
C THR A 223 13.02 10.43 30.15
N ASN A 224 12.46 11.64 30.14
CA ASN A 224 13.22 12.89 30.04
C ASN A 224 14.13 13.15 31.24
N PHE A 225 13.72 12.73 32.44
CA PHE A 225 14.54 12.86 33.65
C PHE A 225 15.74 11.90 33.63
N LEU A 226 15.56 10.71 33.06
CA LEU A 226 16.61 9.72 32.91
C LEU A 226 17.47 9.97 31.66
N ASP A 227 16.90 10.61 30.64
CA ASP A 227 17.61 11.05 29.44
C ASP A 227 18.69 12.08 29.81
N GLY A 228 19.87 11.93 29.21
CA GLY A 228 21.03 12.77 29.49
C GLY A 228 21.68 12.58 30.87
N THR A 229 21.30 11.57 31.66
CA THR A 229 21.91 11.29 32.97
C THR A 229 22.70 9.98 33.01
N TYR A 230 23.85 9.99 33.72
CA TYR A 230 24.56 8.74 34.04
C TYR A 230 23.88 8.05 35.22
N VAL A 231 22.96 7.16 34.92
CA VAL A 231 22.34 6.24 35.88
C VAL A 231 22.77 4.83 35.52
N GLY A 232 24.05 4.55 35.80
CA GLY A 232 24.78 3.28 35.61
C GLY A 232 24.03 2.14 34.93
N GLY A 233 24.17 2.03 33.60
CA GLY A 233 23.70 0.88 32.81
C GLY A 233 22.43 1.11 31.99
N ASN A 234 21.81 2.28 32.07
CA ASN A 234 20.66 2.60 31.23
C ASN A 234 21.07 2.81 29.77
N VAL A 235 20.30 2.20 28.87
CA VAL A 235 20.38 2.40 27.42
C VAL A 235 19.11 3.11 26.98
N TYR A 236 19.27 4.23 26.31
CA TYR A 236 18.21 5.04 25.72
C TYR A 236 17.97 4.61 24.28
N TYR A 237 16.71 4.59 23.85
CA TYR A 237 16.31 4.34 22.48
C TYR A 237 15.46 5.50 21.98
N ASP A 238 15.93 6.20 20.97
CA ASP A 238 15.27 7.37 20.38
C ASP A 238 14.36 7.03 19.18
N GLY A 239 14.28 5.74 18.79
CA GLY A 239 13.59 5.27 17.60
C GLY A 239 14.52 4.87 16.45
N ASP A 240 15.79 5.27 16.49
CA ASP A 240 16.82 4.92 15.49
C ASP A 240 18.02 4.22 16.15
N LYS A 241 18.49 4.75 17.29
CA LYS A 241 19.75 4.37 17.92
C LYS A 241 19.56 3.96 19.37
N LEU A 242 20.39 3.01 19.81
CA LEU A 242 20.60 2.70 21.22
C LEU A 242 21.80 3.50 21.71
N THR A 243 21.65 4.31 22.74
CA THR A 243 22.74 5.13 23.30
C THR A 243 22.81 5.01 24.81
N TYR A 244 23.97 5.28 25.40
CA TYR A 244 24.14 5.37 26.85
C TYR A 244 25.08 6.53 27.19
N ILE A 245 24.86 7.15 28.35
CA ILE A 245 25.76 8.17 28.90
C ILE A 245 26.87 7.45 29.68
N THR A 246 28.13 7.86 29.54
CA THR A 246 29.25 7.34 30.35
C THR A 246 29.34 8.03 31.71
N LYS A 247 30.15 7.51 32.63
CA LYS A 247 30.43 8.19 33.92
C LYS A 247 30.92 9.63 33.74
N ASP A 248 31.57 9.89 32.62
CA ASP A 248 32.18 11.16 32.27
C ASP A 248 31.19 12.10 31.55
N GLY A 249 29.92 11.68 31.37
CA GLY A 249 28.86 12.46 30.73
C GLY A 249 28.84 12.39 29.20
N GLU A 250 29.66 11.55 28.59
CA GLU A 250 29.73 11.39 27.13
C GLU A 250 28.61 10.45 26.63
N THR A 251 27.92 10.83 25.55
CA THR A 251 26.95 9.94 24.89
C THR A 251 27.68 8.95 23.98
N LYS A 252 27.44 7.65 24.15
CA LYS A 252 27.99 6.59 23.29
C LYS A 252 26.87 5.76 22.69
N GLU A 253 27.02 5.42 21.41
CA GLU A 253 26.11 4.55 20.69
C GLU A 253 26.44 3.08 20.95
N VAL A 254 25.42 2.26 21.15
CA VAL A 254 25.52 0.80 21.22
C VAL A 254 25.34 0.26 19.79
N SER A 255 26.45 -0.11 19.16
CA SER A 255 26.43 -0.71 17.83
C SER A 255 26.10 -2.20 17.91
N ILE A 256 24.83 -2.55 17.69
CA ILE A 256 24.41 -3.95 17.56
C ILE A 256 25.12 -4.64 16.40
N LYS A 257 25.40 -3.89 15.32
CA LYS A 257 26.19 -4.38 14.19
C LYS A 257 27.57 -4.85 14.63
N ASP A 258 28.26 -4.09 15.47
CA ASP A 258 29.60 -4.47 15.93
C ASP A 258 29.57 -5.67 16.88
N VAL A 259 28.54 -5.77 17.74
CA VAL A 259 28.32 -6.95 18.60
C VAL A 259 28.08 -8.20 17.74
N VAL A 260 27.23 -8.11 16.72
CA VAL A 260 26.95 -9.23 15.81
C VAL A 260 28.20 -9.59 15.02
N THR A 261 28.84 -8.62 14.38
CA THR A 261 30.04 -8.84 13.55
C THR A 261 31.21 -9.43 14.36
N ALA A 262 31.32 -9.10 15.66
CA ALA A 262 32.32 -9.68 16.55
C ALA A 262 32.07 -11.15 16.91
N ASN A 263 30.83 -11.63 16.77
CA ASN A 263 30.40 -12.98 17.18
C ASN A 263 29.91 -13.84 16.00
N GLU A 264 29.95 -13.33 14.77
CA GLU A 264 29.66 -14.13 13.58
C GLU A 264 30.73 -15.19 13.34
N SER A 265 30.28 -16.41 13.08
CA SER A 265 31.19 -17.52 12.79
C SER A 265 32.02 -17.26 11.55
N LYS A 266 33.35 -17.30 11.71
CA LYS A 266 34.29 -17.10 10.60
C LYS A 266 34.58 -18.45 9.95
N THR A 267 34.13 -18.66 8.71
CA THR A 267 34.43 -19.86 7.92
C THR A 267 34.74 -19.47 6.48
N VAL A 268 35.55 -20.26 5.78
CA VAL A 268 35.98 -19.96 4.40
C VAL A 268 36.02 -21.24 3.56
N ILE A 269 35.64 -21.14 2.29
CA ILE A 269 35.90 -22.20 1.30
C ILE A 269 37.10 -21.77 0.45
N ILE A 270 38.09 -22.64 0.34
CA ILE A 270 39.26 -22.43 -0.51
C ILE A 270 39.30 -23.46 -1.63
N THR A 271 39.91 -23.07 -2.76
CA THR A 271 40.17 -23.99 -3.87
C THR A 271 41.67 -24.15 -4.05
N PHE A 272 42.16 -25.39 -3.96
CA PHE A 272 43.56 -25.72 -4.17
C PHE A 272 43.67 -26.96 -5.07
N ASN A 273 44.51 -26.91 -6.11
CA ASN A 273 44.67 -27.98 -7.10
C ASN A 273 43.33 -28.51 -7.67
N LYS A 274 42.41 -27.59 -8.01
CA LYS A 274 41.05 -27.88 -8.52
C LYS A 274 40.14 -28.63 -7.54
N LYS A 275 40.51 -28.77 -6.27
CA LYS A 275 39.68 -29.34 -5.19
C LYS A 275 39.26 -28.24 -4.21
N GLN A 276 38.05 -28.35 -3.67
CA GLN A 276 37.53 -27.40 -2.69
C GLN A 276 37.70 -27.96 -1.27
N TYR A 277 37.95 -27.07 -0.31
CA TYR A 277 38.08 -27.39 1.10
C TYR A 277 37.31 -26.38 1.93
N TYR A 278 36.56 -26.87 2.91
CA TYR A 278 35.92 -26.06 3.94
C TYR A 278 36.90 -25.84 5.09
N VAL A 279 37.13 -24.58 5.43
CA VAL A 279 37.96 -24.15 6.55
C VAL A 279 37.04 -23.65 7.65
N SER A 280 37.00 -24.40 8.74
CA SER A 280 36.18 -24.09 9.91
C SER A 280 36.74 -22.94 10.72
N GLU A 281 35.87 -22.41 11.58
CA GLU A 281 36.25 -21.41 12.58
C GLU A 281 37.30 -21.93 13.56
N GLU A 282 37.26 -23.21 13.92
CA GLU A 282 38.26 -23.85 14.79
C GLU A 282 39.67 -23.71 14.22
N TYR A 283 39.83 -24.01 12.92
CA TYR A 283 41.11 -23.83 12.24
C TYR A 283 41.56 -22.36 12.24
N LEU A 284 40.64 -21.43 11.93
CA LEU A 284 40.96 -20.01 11.85
C LEU A 284 41.34 -19.43 13.22
N VAL A 285 40.69 -19.86 14.30
CA VAL A 285 41.04 -19.43 15.67
C VAL A 285 42.44 -19.90 16.06
N GLU A 286 42.75 -21.18 15.83
CA GLU A 286 44.09 -21.72 16.11
C GLU A 286 45.19 -21.03 15.30
N ASN A 287 44.86 -20.58 14.08
CA ASN A 287 45.78 -19.93 13.16
C ASN A 287 45.64 -18.40 13.08
N LYS A 288 45.08 -17.75 14.11
CA LYS A 288 44.98 -16.27 14.22
C LYS A 288 44.29 -15.60 13.01
N GLY A 289 43.31 -16.26 12.42
CA GLY A 289 42.53 -15.81 11.27
C GLY A 289 43.22 -16.00 9.92
N VAL A 290 44.39 -16.65 9.87
CA VAL A 290 45.10 -16.90 8.61
C VAL A 290 44.42 -18.02 7.83
N VAL A 291 43.97 -17.71 6.62
CA VAL A 291 43.41 -18.69 5.68
C VAL A 291 44.55 -19.47 5.01
N PRO A 292 44.50 -20.81 4.96
CA PRO A 292 45.55 -21.60 4.33
C PRO A 292 45.57 -21.38 2.81
N THR A 293 46.76 -21.21 2.24
CA THR A 293 46.95 -21.04 0.79
C THR A 293 47.28 -22.34 0.08
N THR A 294 47.64 -23.38 0.83
CA THR A 294 47.91 -24.74 0.35
C THR A 294 47.24 -25.75 1.27
N VAL A 295 46.86 -26.91 0.74
CA VAL A 295 46.27 -28.00 1.51
C VAL A 295 46.91 -29.32 1.08
N ASP A 296 47.42 -30.07 2.06
CA ASP A 296 47.81 -31.47 1.84
C ASP A 296 46.57 -32.36 1.96
N ALA A 297 46.11 -32.89 0.82
CA ALA A 297 44.94 -33.74 0.75
C ALA A 297 45.13 -35.10 1.45
N SER A 298 46.38 -35.51 1.71
CA SER A 298 46.69 -36.81 2.35
C SER A 298 46.65 -36.73 3.88
N ASN A 299 46.71 -35.51 4.44
CA ASN A 299 46.71 -35.28 5.88
C ASN A 299 46.11 -33.90 6.20
N LEU A 300 44.78 -33.84 6.23
CA LEU A 300 44.07 -32.59 6.48
C LEU A 300 44.29 -32.10 7.92
N PRO A 301 44.70 -30.83 8.12
CA PRO A 301 44.72 -30.21 9.43
C PRO A 301 43.34 -30.25 10.09
N LYS A 302 43.32 -30.30 11.44
CA LYS A 302 42.09 -30.24 12.22
C LYS A 302 41.29 -28.98 11.83
N GLY A 303 39.99 -29.15 11.57
CA GLY A 303 39.13 -28.06 11.13
C GLY A 303 39.20 -27.71 9.64
N ILE A 304 39.96 -28.45 8.81
CA ILE A 304 39.86 -28.41 7.34
C ILE A 304 39.21 -29.69 6.84
N TYR A 305 38.22 -29.56 5.97
CA TYR A 305 37.45 -30.68 5.43
C TYR A 305 37.48 -30.63 3.90
N ALA A 306 37.82 -31.74 3.26
CA ALA A 306 37.74 -31.85 1.80
C ALA A 306 36.27 -31.88 1.36
N ILE A 307 35.95 -31.11 0.32
CA ILE A 307 34.65 -31.14 -0.35
C ILE A 307 34.81 -32.01 -1.61
N ASP A 308 34.33 -33.24 -1.55
CA ASP A 308 34.38 -34.17 -2.68
C ASP A 308 33.08 -34.17 -3.47
N VAL A 309 32.94 -33.18 -4.36
CA VAL A 309 31.77 -33.07 -5.25
C VAL A 309 31.73 -34.23 -6.24
N VAL A 310 32.88 -34.66 -6.76
CA VAL A 310 32.95 -35.72 -7.77
C VAL A 310 32.60 -37.07 -7.16
N GLY A 311 33.16 -37.42 -6.01
CA GLY A 311 32.80 -38.65 -5.29
C GLY A 311 31.33 -38.69 -4.88
N GLY A 312 30.75 -37.55 -4.45
CA GLY A 312 29.31 -37.45 -4.19
C GLY A 312 28.45 -37.75 -5.42
N VAL A 313 28.81 -37.19 -6.59
CA VAL A 313 28.11 -37.48 -7.86
C VAL A 313 28.28 -38.94 -8.26
N VAL A 314 29.48 -39.51 -8.14
CA VAL A 314 29.75 -40.94 -8.44
C VAL A 314 28.90 -41.84 -7.55
N ASN A 315 28.89 -41.60 -6.23
CA ASN A 315 28.07 -42.37 -5.29
C ASN A 315 26.57 -42.26 -5.61
N ASN A 316 26.09 -41.07 -6.00
CA ASN A 316 24.70 -40.90 -6.42
C ASN A 316 24.38 -41.74 -7.67
N PHE A 317 25.28 -41.80 -8.66
CA PHE A 317 25.10 -42.67 -9.82
C PHE A 317 25.12 -44.15 -9.45
N GLU A 318 26.05 -44.58 -8.60
CA GLU A 318 26.08 -45.96 -8.09
C GLU A 318 24.78 -46.32 -7.35
N GLU A 319 24.24 -45.38 -6.57
CA GLU A 319 22.97 -45.55 -5.88
C GLU A 319 21.80 -45.67 -6.86
N ILE A 320 21.69 -44.77 -7.84
CA ILE A 320 20.62 -44.77 -8.85
C ILE A 320 20.63 -46.08 -9.66
N VAL A 321 21.82 -46.54 -10.06
CA VAL A 321 21.95 -47.73 -10.90
C VAL A 321 21.60 -49.01 -10.12
N ASN A 322 22.00 -49.10 -8.86
CA ASN A 322 21.93 -50.33 -8.06
C ASN A 322 20.79 -50.37 -7.03
N LYS A 323 20.05 -49.28 -6.83
CA LYS A 323 18.85 -49.28 -5.99
C LYS A 323 17.57 -49.43 -6.82
N GLY A 324 16.56 -49.95 -6.15
CA GLY A 324 15.18 -50.01 -6.63
C GLY A 324 14.26 -50.50 -5.52
N PRO A 325 13.05 -50.98 -5.85
CA PRO A 325 12.56 -51.29 -7.19
C PRO A 325 12.22 -50.05 -8.02
N ILE A 326 12.31 -50.18 -9.35
CA ILE A 326 11.79 -49.21 -10.33
C ILE A 326 10.66 -49.84 -11.14
N THR A 327 9.73 -49.03 -11.64
CA THR A 327 8.66 -49.51 -12.53
C THR A 327 8.75 -48.76 -13.85
N VAL A 328 8.88 -49.50 -14.95
CA VAL A 328 8.92 -48.97 -16.32
C VAL A 328 7.90 -49.73 -17.15
N ASP A 329 7.02 -49.02 -17.86
CA ASP A 329 5.98 -49.59 -18.71
C ASP A 329 5.12 -50.68 -18.03
N GLY A 330 4.81 -50.47 -16.74
CA GLY A 330 3.99 -51.38 -15.94
C GLY A 330 4.70 -52.64 -15.44
N ARG A 331 6.02 -52.77 -15.66
CA ARG A 331 6.85 -53.87 -15.14
C ARG A 331 7.81 -53.36 -14.08
N THR A 332 7.96 -54.14 -13.00
CA THR A 332 8.85 -53.80 -11.89
C THR A 332 10.18 -54.52 -12.04
N PHE A 333 11.27 -53.75 -11.98
CA PHE A 333 12.66 -54.23 -11.98
C PHE A 333 13.29 -53.95 -10.62
N LYS A 334 14.15 -54.86 -10.15
CA LYS A 334 14.80 -54.72 -8.83
C LYS A 334 15.72 -53.51 -8.78
N THR A 335 16.36 -53.16 -9.90
CA THR A 335 17.24 -51.99 -10.06
C THR A 335 17.13 -51.43 -11.48
N VAL A 336 17.71 -50.24 -11.71
CA VAL A 336 17.89 -49.70 -13.08
C VAL A 336 18.78 -50.63 -13.91
N ASN A 337 19.83 -51.21 -13.31
CA ASN A 337 20.69 -52.17 -13.99
C ASN A 337 19.89 -53.37 -14.51
N ASP A 338 18.95 -53.92 -13.72
CA ASP A 338 18.11 -55.05 -14.13
C ASP A 338 17.16 -54.69 -15.29
N TYR A 339 16.67 -53.44 -15.35
CA TYR A 339 15.89 -52.98 -16.50
C TYR A 339 16.73 -52.88 -17.77
N ILE A 340 17.96 -52.39 -17.66
CA ILE A 340 18.89 -52.34 -18.80
C ILE A 340 19.21 -53.75 -19.28
N THR A 341 19.51 -54.67 -18.37
CA THR A 341 19.72 -56.10 -18.68
C THR A 341 18.48 -56.71 -19.37
N TYR A 342 17.28 -56.41 -18.88
CA TYR A 342 16.04 -56.86 -19.52
C TYR A 342 15.88 -56.36 -20.96
N LEU A 343 16.21 -55.08 -21.23
CA LEU A 343 16.16 -54.54 -22.60
C LEU A 343 17.16 -55.25 -23.53
N THR A 344 18.33 -55.65 -23.02
CA THR A 344 19.35 -56.35 -23.80
C THR A 344 19.03 -57.83 -24.01
N GLU A 345 18.46 -58.52 -23.03
CA GLU A 345 18.14 -59.95 -23.11
C GLU A 345 16.83 -60.22 -23.86
N SER A 346 15.80 -59.38 -23.69
CA SER A 346 14.47 -59.64 -24.27
C SER A 346 14.30 -59.24 -25.74
N LYS A 347 15.31 -58.60 -26.35
CA LYS A 347 15.32 -58.20 -27.77
C LYS A 347 16.36 -58.92 -28.64
N GLY A 348 16.79 -60.11 -28.21
CA GLY A 348 17.69 -60.97 -28.98
C GLY A 348 19.14 -60.53 -28.85
N GLY A 349 20.00 -61.48 -28.45
CA GLY A 349 21.45 -61.29 -28.43
C GLY A 349 21.93 -60.73 -29.76
N PHE A 350 22.91 -59.83 -29.71
CA PHE A 350 23.41 -59.11 -30.88
C PHE A 350 23.67 -60.11 -32.03
N THR A 351 22.89 -60.03 -33.11
CA THR A 351 23.19 -60.73 -34.36
C THR A 351 23.75 -59.69 -35.32
N LYS A 352 24.93 -59.96 -35.88
CA LYS A 352 25.55 -59.07 -36.87
C LYS A 352 25.80 -59.81 -38.18
N ILE A 353 25.73 -59.08 -39.28
CA ILE A 353 26.09 -59.55 -40.62
C ILE A 353 27.54 -59.15 -40.87
N VAL A 354 28.39 -60.11 -41.21
CA VAL A 354 29.81 -59.89 -41.50
C VAL A 354 30.10 -60.30 -42.94
N TYR A 355 30.75 -59.42 -43.70
CA TYR A 355 31.36 -59.79 -44.96
C TYR A 355 32.74 -60.38 -44.67
N ASP A 356 32.89 -61.68 -44.88
CA ASP A 356 34.16 -62.37 -44.75
C ASP A 356 34.99 -62.13 -46.02
N GLN A 357 35.97 -61.24 -45.93
CA GLN A 357 36.83 -60.87 -47.06
C GLN A 357 37.73 -62.03 -47.55
N SER A 358 37.89 -63.09 -46.76
CA SER A 358 38.75 -64.23 -47.12
C SER A 358 38.01 -65.26 -47.96
N THR A 359 36.72 -65.49 -47.68
CA THR A 359 35.85 -66.39 -48.44
C THR A 359 35.03 -65.66 -49.50
N GLY A 360 34.82 -64.35 -49.35
CA GLY A 360 33.92 -63.55 -50.17
C GLY A 360 32.45 -63.69 -49.79
N ASP A 361 32.13 -64.42 -48.72
CA ASP A 361 30.77 -64.72 -48.29
C ASP A 361 30.25 -63.73 -47.24
N VAL A 362 28.92 -63.63 -47.17
CA VAL A 362 28.22 -62.91 -46.10
C VAL A 362 27.75 -63.94 -45.07
N ILE A 363 28.28 -63.85 -43.84
CA ILE A 363 27.94 -64.75 -42.73
C ILE A 363 27.22 -63.99 -41.61
N PHE A 364 26.33 -64.69 -40.92
CA PHE A 364 25.65 -64.18 -39.73
C PHE A 364 26.39 -64.68 -38.48
N GLN A 365 26.65 -63.80 -37.53
CA GLN A 365 27.25 -64.15 -36.24
C GLN A 365 26.34 -63.74 -35.09
N GLU A 366 26.31 -64.56 -34.05
CA GLU A 366 25.67 -64.26 -32.76
C GLU A 366 26.72 -64.19 -31.64
N TRP A 367 26.45 -63.40 -30.61
CA TRP A 367 27.32 -63.33 -29.43
C TRP A 367 27.07 -64.54 -28.51
N ASP A 368 28.11 -65.33 -28.26
CA ASP A 368 28.09 -66.41 -27.29
C ASP A 368 28.64 -65.90 -25.95
N GLU A 369 27.75 -65.75 -24.97
CA GLU A 369 28.07 -65.28 -23.62
C GLU A 369 28.92 -66.27 -22.82
N THR A 370 28.89 -67.56 -23.16
CA THR A 370 29.68 -68.60 -22.48
C THR A 370 31.14 -68.51 -22.89
N THR A 371 31.41 -68.17 -24.15
CA THR A 371 32.76 -68.05 -24.71
C THR A 371 33.24 -66.60 -24.87
N ASN A 372 32.39 -65.62 -24.55
CA ASN A 372 32.64 -64.19 -24.75
C ASN A 372 33.15 -63.87 -26.17
N SER A 373 32.57 -64.52 -27.18
CA SER A 373 33.03 -64.42 -28.57
C SER A 373 31.87 -64.47 -29.56
N TRP A 374 32.11 -63.94 -30.77
CA TRP A 374 31.17 -64.05 -31.88
C TRP A 374 31.30 -65.40 -32.56
N VAL A 375 30.20 -66.14 -32.68
CA VAL A 375 30.14 -67.46 -33.33
C VAL A 375 29.25 -67.42 -34.56
N ASN A 376 29.60 -68.21 -35.58
CA ASN A 376 28.85 -68.27 -36.84
C ASN A 376 27.53 -69.03 -36.65
N VAL A 377 26.46 -68.49 -37.23
CA VAL A 377 25.14 -69.12 -37.27
C VAL A 377 25.09 -70.16 -38.41
N ASP A 378 24.61 -71.37 -38.13
CA ASP A 378 24.38 -72.40 -39.16
C ASP A 378 23.19 -72.02 -40.05
N ASN A 379 23.50 -71.76 -41.32
CA ASN A 379 22.56 -71.32 -42.35
C ASN A 379 22.28 -72.38 -43.43
N SER A 380 22.50 -73.66 -43.14
CA SER A 380 22.31 -74.80 -44.05
C SER A 380 20.95 -74.85 -44.77
N LYS A 381 19.91 -74.22 -44.21
CA LYS A 381 18.58 -74.12 -44.85
C LYS A 381 18.56 -73.28 -46.15
N PHE A 382 19.45 -72.31 -46.32
CA PHE A 382 19.52 -71.51 -47.55
C PHE A 382 20.02 -72.31 -48.76
N SER A 383 20.95 -73.26 -48.56
CA SER A 383 21.46 -74.14 -49.63
C SER A 383 20.37 -74.99 -50.26
N THR A 384 19.38 -75.42 -49.46
CA THR A 384 18.23 -76.20 -49.96
C THR A 384 17.35 -75.37 -50.89
N ILE A 385 17.13 -74.09 -50.58
CA ILE A 385 16.30 -73.19 -51.37
C ILE A 385 16.98 -72.85 -52.70
N VAL A 386 18.30 -72.60 -52.69
CA VAL A 386 19.06 -72.28 -53.91
C VAL A 386 19.03 -73.45 -54.88
N LYS A 387 19.34 -74.66 -54.41
CA LYS A 387 19.32 -75.88 -55.26
C LYS A 387 17.94 -76.18 -55.84
N ALA A 388 16.86 -75.83 -55.15
CA ALA A 388 15.51 -76.04 -55.65
C ALA A 388 15.12 -75.11 -56.82
N ASN A 389 15.89 -74.06 -57.09
CA ASN A 389 15.57 -73.03 -58.10
C ASN A 389 16.58 -72.96 -59.27
N GLU A 390 17.53 -73.89 -59.36
CA GLU A 390 18.44 -74.01 -60.51
C GLU A 390 17.81 -74.88 -61.62
N THR A 391 17.82 -74.42 -62.87
CA THR A 391 17.33 -75.20 -64.02
C THR A 391 18.37 -76.24 -64.47
N LEU A 392 17.98 -77.52 -64.58
CA LEU A 392 18.87 -78.62 -64.96
C LEU A 392 18.43 -79.28 -66.29
N THR A 393 19.22 -79.13 -67.35
CA THR A 393 19.05 -79.87 -68.62
C THR A 393 20.09 -80.99 -68.72
N THR A 394 19.75 -82.14 -69.33
CA THR A 394 20.68 -83.28 -69.45
C THR A 394 20.78 -83.82 -70.88
N LEU A 395 21.98 -84.29 -71.26
CA LEU A 395 22.23 -85.02 -72.50
C LEU A 395 22.87 -86.37 -72.12
N LEU A 396 22.17 -87.46 -72.39
CA LEU A 396 22.61 -88.82 -72.09
C LEU A 396 23.08 -89.52 -73.36
N ASP A 397 24.36 -89.90 -73.39
CA ASP A 397 24.93 -90.83 -74.35
C ASP A 397 24.67 -92.27 -73.87
N LYS A 398 24.10 -93.12 -74.74
CA LYS A 398 23.80 -94.53 -74.44
C LYS A 398 24.93 -95.49 -74.82
N GLY A 399 26.02 -94.98 -75.42
CA GLY A 399 27.19 -95.76 -75.79
C GLY A 399 27.03 -96.64 -77.02
N ASP A 400 25.88 -96.60 -77.69
CA ASP A 400 25.55 -97.34 -78.92
C ASP A 400 25.40 -96.41 -80.15
N GLY A 401 25.71 -95.12 -79.99
CA GLY A 401 25.52 -94.07 -81.01
C GLY A 401 24.14 -93.43 -81.00
N THR A 402 23.28 -93.78 -80.03
CA THR A 402 22.04 -93.06 -79.76
C THR A 402 22.20 -92.09 -78.59
N PHE A 403 21.64 -90.88 -78.75
CA PHE A 403 21.63 -89.85 -77.71
C PHE A 403 20.21 -89.56 -77.23
N THR A 404 20.05 -89.15 -75.97
CA THR A 404 18.78 -88.67 -75.41
C THR A 404 18.99 -87.34 -74.71
N TYR A 405 18.39 -86.29 -75.25
CA TYR A 405 18.32 -84.97 -74.63
C TYR A 405 17.06 -84.85 -73.76
N THR A 406 17.16 -84.25 -72.57
CA THR A 406 16.04 -83.91 -71.67
C THR A 406 16.07 -82.42 -71.32
N ASP A 407 14.99 -81.70 -71.63
CA ASP A 407 14.84 -80.27 -71.30
C ASP A 407 14.45 -80.03 -69.83
N GLU A 408 14.38 -78.76 -69.42
CA GLU A 408 14.03 -78.34 -68.06
C GLU A 408 12.59 -78.71 -67.65
N ASN A 409 11.73 -79.06 -68.60
CA ASN A 409 10.35 -79.52 -68.39
C ASN A 409 10.24 -81.06 -68.40
N GLY A 410 11.36 -81.77 -68.52
CA GLY A 410 11.42 -83.22 -68.54
C GLY A 410 11.06 -83.86 -69.88
N LYS A 411 10.93 -83.09 -70.97
CA LYS A 411 10.63 -83.63 -72.30
C LYS A 411 11.89 -84.20 -72.94
N THR A 412 11.77 -85.40 -73.50
CA THR A 412 12.91 -86.10 -74.10
C THR A 412 12.84 -86.18 -75.63
N VAL A 413 14.00 -86.12 -76.28
CA VAL A 413 14.18 -86.37 -77.72
C VAL A 413 15.34 -87.34 -77.91
N SER A 414 15.12 -88.41 -78.70
CA SER A 414 16.14 -89.41 -79.04
C SER A 414 16.45 -89.41 -80.53
N PHE A 415 17.73 -89.53 -80.88
CA PHE A 415 18.20 -89.65 -82.27
C PHE A 415 19.39 -90.60 -82.35
N ASP A 416 19.51 -91.30 -83.48
CA ASP A 416 20.56 -92.29 -83.80
C ASP A 416 21.48 -91.71 -84.88
N SER A 417 22.75 -91.50 -84.55
CA SER A 417 23.73 -90.92 -85.48
C SER A 417 24.33 -91.92 -86.47
N ASN A 418 24.06 -93.23 -86.35
CA ASN A 418 24.74 -94.27 -87.12
C ASN A 418 24.03 -94.71 -88.41
N ASN A 419 22.77 -94.34 -88.64
CA ASN A 419 21.93 -94.93 -89.69
C ASN A 419 21.43 -93.93 -90.78
N THR A 420 22.16 -92.84 -91.06
CA THR A 420 21.74 -91.87 -92.09
C THR A 420 22.30 -92.23 -93.48
N VAL A 421 21.45 -92.34 -94.50
CA VAL A 421 21.82 -92.59 -95.91
C VAL A 421 21.53 -91.36 -96.77
N VAL A 422 22.39 -91.07 -97.77
CA VAL A 422 22.19 -89.97 -98.72
C VAL A 422 22.02 -90.51 -100.14
N GLU A 423 20.90 -90.16 -100.78
CA GLU A 423 20.65 -90.43 -102.20
C GLU A 423 20.77 -89.14 -103.02
N ILE A 424 21.43 -89.22 -104.19
CA ILE A 424 21.65 -88.08 -105.09
C ILE A 424 21.03 -88.39 -106.44
N LYS A 425 20.11 -87.56 -106.90
CA LYS A 425 19.51 -87.65 -108.24
C LYS A 425 19.16 -86.28 -108.78
N ASP A 426 19.58 -85.99 -110.02
CA ASP A 426 19.24 -84.77 -110.76
C ASP A 426 19.44 -83.46 -109.95
N GLY A 427 20.54 -83.38 -109.17
CA GLY A 427 20.87 -82.20 -108.34
C GLY A 427 20.18 -82.12 -106.98
N VAL A 428 19.32 -83.09 -106.63
CA VAL A 428 18.63 -83.18 -105.34
C VAL A 428 19.30 -84.21 -104.43
N TYR A 429 19.71 -83.79 -103.24
CA TYR A 429 20.29 -84.63 -102.18
C TYR A 429 19.20 -84.96 -101.17
N THR A 430 18.88 -86.24 -101.00
CA THR A 430 17.84 -86.72 -100.07
C THR A 430 18.49 -87.49 -98.93
N PHE A 431 18.36 -86.99 -97.70
CA PHE A 431 18.86 -87.62 -96.48
C PHE A 431 17.75 -88.48 -95.90
N LYS A 432 18.01 -89.77 -95.68
CA LYS A 432 17.06 -90.73 -95.11
C LYS A 432 17.58 -91.32 -93.82
N ASP A 433 16.66 -91.65 -92.92
CA ASP A 433 16.97 -92.38 -91.69
C ASP A 433 17.20 -93.87 -91.99
N GLY A 434 17.48 -94.65 -90.94
CA GLY A 434 17.74 -96.09 -91.04
C GLY A 434 16.55 -96.93 -91.52
N LYS A 435 15.35 -96.36 -91.62
CA LYS A 435 14.14 -97.02 -92.14
C LYS A 435 13.84 -96.60 -93.58
N GLY A 436 14.64 -95.71 -94.16
CA GLY A 436 14.44 -95.16 -95.50
C GLY A 436 13.45 -93.99 -95.55
N GLU A 437 13.02 -93.44 -94.40
CA GLU A 437 12.18 -92.24 -94.36
C GLU A 437 13.02 -90.99 -94.57
N VAL A 438 12.51 -90.04 -95.37
CA VAL A 438 13.25 -88.81 -95.69
C VAL A 438 13.29 -87.89 -94.46
N ILE A 439 14.49 -87.60 -93.98
CA ILE A 439 14.77 -86.61 -92.95
C ILE A 439 14.68 -85.20 -93.56
N THR A 440 15.36 -84.99 -94.69
CA THR A 440 15.39 -83.69 -95.38
C THR A 440 15.91 -83.82 -96.82
N THR A 441 15.69 -82.80 -97.65
CA THR A 441 16.20 -82.70 -99.02
C THR A 441 16.88 -81.36 -99.27
N ILE A 442 17.98 -81.36 -100.02
CA ILE A 442 18.65 -80.16 -100.52
C ILE A 442 18.59 -80.19 -102.05
N ASP A 443 17.88 -79.24 -102.66
CA ASP A 443 17.78 -79.08 -104.11
C ASP A 443 18.73 -77.98 -104.59
N THR A 444 19.68 -78.33 -105.45
CA THR A 444 20.70 -77.41 -105.98
C THR A 444 20.39 -76.92 -107.40
N ASN A 445 19.23 -77.25 -107.97
CA ASN A 445 18.83 -76.76 -109.28
C ASN A 445 18.56 -75.25 -109.26
N ALA A 446 18.94 -74.53 -110.32
CA ALA A 446 18.80 -73.07 -110.40
C ALA A 446 17.37 -72.56 -110.15
N LYS A 447 16.36 -73.38 -110.47
CA LYS A 447 14.94 -73.08 -110.21
C LYS A 447 14.58 -73.09 -108.73
N ALA A 448 15.27 -73.91 -107.92
CA ALA A 448 15.04 -74.03 -106.48
C ALA A 448 15.85 -73.01 -105.67
N ILE A 449 16.93 -72.46 -106.25
CA ILE A 449 17.78 -71.47 -105.60
C ILE A 449 17.13 -70.08 -105.72
N GLY A 450 16.79 -69.49 -104.58
CA GLY A 450 16.28 -68.11 -104.51
C GLY A 450 17.27 -67.11 -105.08
N TYR A 451 16.76 -66.09 -105.76
CA TYR A 451 17.56 -64.99 -106.33
C TYR A 451 17.28 -63.70 -105.58
N ASP A 452 18.33 -63.05 -105.06
CA ASP A 452 18.23 -61.72 -104.47
C ASP A 452 18.32 -60.66 -105.57
N ASN A 453 17.18 -60.03 -105.87
CA ASN A 453 17.08 -59.00 -106.89
C ASN A 453 17.19 -57.56 -106.34
N SER A 454 17.56 -57.38 -105.06
CA SER A 454 17.64 -56.07 -104.41
C SER A 454 18.58 -55.09 -105.11
N LYS A 455 19.62 -55.59 -105.80
CA LYS A 455 20.58 -54.76 -106.56
C LYS A 455 20.33 -54.75 -108.07
N SER A 456 19.86 -55.85 -108.65
CA SER A 456 19.77 -55.98 -110.11
C SER A 456 18.51 -55.35 -110.69
N GLY A 457 17.43 -55.23 -109.90
CA GLY A 457 16.13 -54.79 -110.40
C GLY A 457 15.45 -55.79 -111.35
N ILE A 458 16.04 -56.97 -111.58
CA ILE A 458 15.43 -58.03 -112.38
C ILE A 458 14.31 -58.67 -111.56
N ASP A 459 13.09 -58.61 -112.05
CA ASP A 459 11.92 -59.19 -111.38
C ASP A 459 11.94 -60.74 -111.44
N ALA A 460 12.86 -61.39 -110.74
CA ALA A 460 12.97 -62.85 -110.71
C ALA A 460 13.02 -63.34 -109.27
N LYS A 461 12.42 -64.51 -109.01
CA LYS A 461 12.38 -65.10 -107.67
C LYS A 461 13.45 -66.16 -107.44
N ASN A 462 13.92 -66.79 -108.52
CA ASN A 462 14.95 -67.81 -108.51
C ASN A 462 16.01 -67.53 -109.58
N VAL A 463 17.13 -68.24 -109.48
CA VAL A 463 18.28 -68.03 -110.38
C VAL A 463 17.91 -68.33 -111.84
N GLN A 464 17.07 -69.33 -112.10
CA GLN A 464 16.64 -69.66 -113.46
C GLN A 464 15.86 -68.50 -114.10
N ASP A 465 14.82 -68.00 -113.42
CA ASP A 465 13.98 -66.90 -113.91
C ASP A 465 14.81 -65.62 -114.13
N ALA A 466 15.83 -65.40 -113.31
CA ALA A 466 16.72 -64.24 -113.42
C ALA A 466 17.58 -64.32 -114.69
N LEU A 467 18.13 -65.50 -114.97
CA LEU A 467 18.91 -65.75 -116.18
C LEU A 467 18.06 -65.65 -117.44
N ASP A 468 16.85 -66.21 -117.42
CA ASP A 468 15.92 -66.16 -118.55
C ASP A 468 15.48 -64.71 -118.84
N LYS A 469 15.15 -63.92 -117.81
CA LYS A 469 14.82 -62.49 -117.96
C LYS A 469 16.00 -61.66 -118.47
N LEU A 470 17.21 -61.95 -118.02
CA LEU A 470 18.41 -61.26 -118.50
C LEU A 470 18.66 -61.56 -119.99
N ALA A 471 18.53 -62.82 -120.40
CA ALA A 471 18.66 -63.23 -121.79
C ALA A 471 17.61 -62.53 -122.69
N ASP A 472 16.35 -62.47 -122.24
CA ASP A 472 15.27 -61.77 -122.95
C ASP A 472 15.53 -60.27 -123.08
N ASN A 473 16.02 -59.61 -122.02
CA ASN A 473 16.33 -58.18 -122.04
C ASN A 473 17.47 -57.87 -123.03
N LEU A 474 18.50 -58.71 -123.10
CA LEU A 474 19.58 -58.58 -124.07
C LEU A 474 19.07 -58.79 -125.51
N GLY A 475 18.19 -59.78 -125.73
CA GLY A 475 17.58 -60.04 -127.04
C GLY A 475 16.73 -58.87 -127.57
N LYS A 476 16.15 -58.06 -126.67
CA LYS A 476 15.36 -56.85 -127.02
C LYS A 476 16.21 -55.60 -127.25
N GLY A 477 17.54 -55.72 -127.32
CA GLY A 477 18.45 -54.58 -127.53
C GLY A 477 18.91 -53.91 -126.24
N ALA A 478 18.83 -54.61 -125.10
CA ALA A 478 19.36 -54.18 -123.79
C ALA A 478 18.79 -52.84 -123.26
N GLY A 479 17.59 -52.46 -123.69
CA GLY A 479 16.91 -51.24 -123.24
C GLY A 479 17.57 -49.94 -123.70
N VAL A 480 18.22 -49.95 -124.87
CA VAL A 480 18.76 -48.76 -125.52
C VAL A 480 18.21 -48.61 -126.93
N LYS A 481 18.04 -47.36 -127.37
CA LYS A 481 17.58 -47.01 -128.72
C LYS A 481 18.34 -45.80 -129.26
N LEU A 482 18.48 -45.72 -130.58
CA LEU A 482 18.97 -44.50 -131.24
C LEU A 482 17.80 -43.53 -131.42
N GLN A 483 18.00 -42.27 -131.02
CA GLN A 483 17.03 -41.20 -131.16
C GLN A 483 17.68 -39.98 -131.82
N ASP A 484 16.99 -39.44 -132.81
CA ASP A 484 17.30 -38.15 -133.42
C ASP A 484 16.37 -37.08 -132.82
N LYS A 485 16.95 -36.05 -132.21
CA LYS A 485 16.19 -34.96 -131.55
C LYS A 485 16.09 -33.69 -132.40
N GLY A 486 16.60 -33.71 -133.63
CA GLY A 486 16.60 -32.54 -134.52
C GLY A 486 17.60 -31.45 -134.15
N ASP A 487 18.55 -31.72 -133.24
CA ASP A 487 19.62 -30.82 -132.79
C ASP A 487 20.93 -30.96 -133.60
N GLY A 488 20.90 -31.80 -134.64
CA GLY A 488 22.08 -32.12 -135.45
C GLY A 488 22.88 -33.32 -134.95
N LYS A 489 22.41 -34.07 -133.95
CA LYS A 489 23.05 -35.30 -133.45
C LYS A 489 22.14 -36.52 -133.55
N VAL A 490 22.73 -37.72 -133.51
CA VAL A 490 22.03 -38.97 -133.20
C VAL A 490 22.51 -39.44 -131.84
N THR A 491 21.58 -39.70 -130.93
CA THR A 491 21.89 -40.02 -129.53
C THR A 491 21.44 -41.43 -129.20
N LEU A 492 22.30 -42.22 -128.57
CA LEU A 492 21.91 -43.47 -127.94
C LEU A 492 21.27 -43.14 -126.59
N VAL A 493 20.01 -43.51 -126.44
CA VAL A 493 19.20 -43.19 -125.28
C VAL A 493 18.80 -44.50 -124.60
N ALA A 494 19.01 -44.60 -123.30
CA ALA A 494 18.50 -45.68 -122.48
C ALA A 494 16.98 -45.56 -122.28
N ASP A 495 16.30 -46.64 -121.90
CA ASP A 495 14.84 -46.64 -121.71
C ASP A 495 14.36 -45.66 -120.64
N ASN A 496 15.21 -45.34 -119.66
CA ASN A 496 14.93 -44.31 -118.65
C ASN A 496 15.07 -42.87 -119.19
N GLY A 497 15.48 -42.70 -120.44
CA GLY A 497 15.66 -41.42 -121.10
C GLY A 497 17.08 -40.85 -121.03
N ASP A 498 18.01 -41.52 -120.34
CA ASP A 498 19.40 -41.05 -120.23
C ASP A 498 20.11 -41.12 -121.58
N GLU A 499 20.79 -40.03 -121.94
CA GLU A 499 21.65 -40.00 -123.11
C GLU A 499 22.99 -40.66 -122.78
N LEU A 500 23.23 -41.84 -123.33
CA LEU A 500 24.46 -42.61 -123.10
C LEU A 500 25.63 -42.13 -123.98
N GLY A 501 25.30 -41.47 -125.09
CA GLY A 501 26.28 -40.90 -125.99
C GLY A 501 25.61 -40.32 -127.21
N SER A 502 26.17 -39.25 -127.75
CA SER A 502 25.71 -38.63 -128.99
C SER A 502 26.85 -38.49 -129.97
N ILE A 503 26.53 -38.60 -131.25
CA ILE A 503 27.44 -38.31 -132.35
C ILE A 503 26.84 -37.20 -133.20
N ASP A 504 27.65 -36.18 -133.50
CA ASP A 504 27.24 -35.14 -134.45
C ASP A 504 26.97 -35.79 -135.81
N LYS A 505 25.81 -35.49 -136.39
CA LYS A 505 25.48 -35.95 -137.75
C LYS A 505 26.47 -35.44 -138.78
N SER A 506 27.13 -34.31 -138.53
CA SER A 506 28.21 -33.81 -139.38
C SER A 506 29.47 -34.68 -139.34
N LYS A 507 29.66 -35.47 -138.27
CA LYS A 507 30.72 -36.48 -138.16
C LYS A 507 30.29 -37.84 -138.67
N LEU A 508 28.98 -38.05 -138.85
CA LEU A 508 28.48 -39.18 -139.62
C LEU A 508 28.80 -38.88 -141.08
N THR A 509 29.74 -39.65 -141.62
CA THR A 509 29.94 -39.66 -143.05
C THR A 509 28.83 -40.49 -143.64
N GLU A 510 28.11 -39.93 -144.63
CA GLU A 510 27.25 -40.74 -145.48
C GLU A 510 28.12 -41.85 -146.06
N ASP A 511 27.71 -43.10 -145.81
CA ASP A 511 28.36 -44.25 -146.43
C ASP A 511 28.39 -44.03 -147.94
N ALA A 512 29.53 -44.31 -148.57
CA ALA A 512 29.84 -43.97 -149.96
C ALA A 512 28.84 -44.56 -150.99
N LEU A 513 27.90 -45.39 -150.52
CA LEU A 513 26.82 -45.98 -151.30
C LEU A 513 25.53 -45.15 -151.34
N ASN A 514 25.44 -44.02 -150.62
CA ASN A 514 24.29 -43.12 -150.52
C ASN A 514 22.92 -43.83 -150.61
N LYS A 515 22.74 -44.82 -149.73
CA LYS A 515 21.43 -45.45 -149.47
C LYS A 515 20.87 -44.75 -148.25
N GLY A 516 20.17 -43.64 -148.49
CA GLY A 516 19.67 -42.69 -147.48
C GLY A 516 19.32 -43.32 -146.15
N LEU A 517 19.93 -42.78 -145.09
CA LEU A 517 19.55 -43.04 -143.71
C LEU A 517 19.54 -41.71 -142.93
N PHE A 518 18.68 -40.80 -143.40
CA PHE A 518 17.84 -39.99 -142.53
C PHE A 518 16.40 -40.20 -142.94
#